data_AF-A0A3A1R5V3-F1
#
_entry.id   AF-A0A3A1R5V3-F1
#
_cell.length_a   1.000
_cell.length_b   1.000
_cell.length_c   1.000
_cell.angle_alpha   90.00
_cell.angle_beta   90.00
_cell.angle_gamma   90.00
#
_symmetry.space_group_name_H-M   'P 1'
#
loop_
_entity.id
_entity.type
_entity.pdbx_description
1 polymer ?
#
loop_
_entity_poly.entity_id
_entity_poly.type
_entity_poly.pdbx_seq_one_letter_code
_entity_poly.pdbx_strand_id
1 'polypeptide(L)' 'MEEVKLIPSSGGAFEVYIDGEKIYSKLDTGVFPDPDDIIQQIENK' A
#
# COMPACT_ATOMS: atom_id res chain seq x y z
N MET A 1 9.11 17.75 -3.63
CA MET A 1 9.48 16.87 -2.51
C MET A 1 8.54 15.69 -2.59
N GLU A 2 9.09 14.49 -2.61
CA GLU A 2 8.31 13.27 -2.40
C GLU A 2 8.05 13.14 -0.90
N GLU A 3 6.84 12.72 -0.53
CA GLU A 3 6.43 12.55 0.86
C GLU A 3 5.74 11.20 1.04
N VAL A 4 5.97 10.58 2.20
CA VAL A 4 5.23 9.39 2.63
C VAL A 4 4.30 9.81 3.76
N LYS A 5 3.02 9.46 3.63
CA LYS A 5 1.99 9.75 4.61
C LYS A 5 1.43 8.45 5.17
N LEU A 6 1.32 8.37 6.49
CA LEU A 6 0.54 7.34 7.17
C LEU A 6 -0.85 7.90 7.47
N ILE A 7 -1.86 7.34 6.81
CA ILE A 7 -3.26 7.76 6.97
C ILE A 7 -3.96 6.70 7.83
N PRO A 8 -4.39 7.03 9.07
CA PRO A 8 -5.16 6.10 9.89
C PRO A 8 -6.44 5.70 9.17
N SER A 9 -6.77 4.41 9.22
CA SER A 9 -7.99 3.86 8.64
C SER A 9 -8.71 2.96 9.66
N SER A 10 -9.86 2.45 9.27
CA SER A 10 -10.69 1.55 10.07
C SER A 10 -10.87 0.19 9.38
N GLY A 11 -11.58 -0.75 10.03
CA GLY A 11 -11.91 -2.05 9.43
C GLY A 11 -10.73 -3.01 9.25
N GLY A 12 -9.57 -2.73 9.87
CA GLY A 12 -8.37 -3.56 9.71
C GLY A 12 -7.67 -3.40 8.36
N ALA A 13 -7.96 -2.30 7.65
CA ALA A 13 -7.36 -1.99 6.35
C ALA A 13 -5.84 -1.78 6.45
N PHE A 14 -5.13 -2.31 5.47
CA PHE A 14 -3.77 -1.93 5.13
C PHE A 14 -3.72 -1.76 3.62
N GLU A 15 -3.50 -0.54 3.16
CA GLU A 15 -3.55 -0.17 1.75
C GLU A 15 -2.38 0.74 1.40
N VAL A 16 -1.84 0.55 0.21
CA VAL A 16 -0.72 1.34 -0.31
C VAL A 16 -1.16 2.02 -1.60
N TYR A 17 -0.90 3.32 -1.67
CA TYR A 17 -1.25 4.17 -2.80
C TYR A 17 -0.01 4.92 -3.30
N ILE A 18 0.11 5.07 -4.62
CA ILE A 18 1.10 5.94 -5.28
C ILE A 18 0.31 6.94 -6.12
N ASP A 19 0.51 8.24 -5.88
CA ASP A 19 -0.19 9.33 -6.59
C ASP A 19 -1.72 9.15 -6.66
N GLY A 20 -2.30 8.57 -5.61
CA GLY A 20 -3.74 8.30 -5.49
C GLY A 20 -4.21 6.99 -6.12
N GLU A 21 -3.34 6.26 -6.82
CA GLU A 21 -3.64 4.94 -7.36
C GLU A 21 -3.33 3.84 -6.33
N LYS A 22 -4.32 3.00 -6.04
CA LYS A 22 -4.17 1.88 -5.11
C LYS A 22 -3.36 0.76 -5.75
N ILE A 23 -2.18 0.49 -5.20
CA ILE A 23 -1.33 -0.62 -5.66
C ILE A 23 -1.54 -1.89 -4.83
N TYR A 24 -1.99 -1.76 -3.58
CA TYR A 24 -2.24 -2.90 -2.70
C TYR A 24 -3.41 -2.68 -1.73
N SER A 25 -4.17 -3.73 -1.43
CA SER A 25 -5.13 -3.75 -0.33
C SER A 25 -5.18 -5.12 0.36
N LYS A 26 -4.92 -5.12 1.67
CA LYS A 26 -5.11 -6.30 2.53
C LYS A 26 -6.57 -6.75 2.59
N LEU A 27 -7.53 -5.84 2.42
CA LEU A 27 -8.94 -6.22 2.42
C LEU A 27 -9.31 -7.02 1.16
N ASP A 28 -8.67 -6.71 0.04
CA ASP A 28 -8.87 -7.41 -1.23
C ASP A 28 -8.17 -8.77 -1.24
N THR A 29 -6.94 -8.86 -0.70
CA THR A 29 -6.14 -10.10 -0.70
C THR A 29 -6.37 -10.98 0.52
N GLY A 30 -6.84 -10.42 1.63
CA GLY A 30 -6.90 -11.06 2.94
C GLY A 30 -5.55 -11.22 3.64
N VAL A 31 -4.45 -10.75 3.04
CA VAL A 31 -3.08 -11.01 3.49
C VAL A 31 -2.36 -9.71 3.81
N PHE A 32 -1.52 -9.70 4.85
CA PHE A 32 -0.60 -8.57 5.06
C PHE A 32 0.61 -8.78 4.15
N PRO A 33 1.01 -7.77 3.36
CA PRO A 33 1.98 -7.99 2.30
C PRO A 33 3.37 -8.29 2.85
N ASP A 34 4.17 -9.02 2.07
CA ASP A 34 5.62 -9.02 2.27
C ASP A 34 6.18 -7.63 1.89
N PRO A 35 7.06 -7.03 2.70
CA PRO A 35 7.67 -5.75 2.38
C PRO A 35 8.35 -5.72 1.01
N ASP A 36 9.01 -6.80 0.59
CA ASP A 36 9.76 -6.85 -0.67
C ASP A 36 8.81 -6.78 -1.88
N ASP A 37 7.63 -7.39 -1.79
CA ASP A 37 6.59 -7.34 -2.84
C ASP A 37 6.06 -5.91 -3.04
N ILE A 38 5.95 -5.14 -1.96
CA ILE A 38 5.50 -3.74 -2.03
C ILE A 38 6.60 -2.86 -2.62
N ILE A 39 7.86 -3.06 -2.22
CA ILE A 39 9.00 -2.32 -2.77
C ILE A 39 9.09 -2.54 -4.28
N GLN A 40 8.99 -3.79 -4.75
CA GLN A 40 9.00 -4.09 -6.18
C GLN A 40 7.84 -3.41 -6.94
N GLN A 41 6.65 -3.34 -6.35
CA GLN A 41 5.53 -2.64 -6.99
C GLN A 41 5.74 -1.12 -7.07
N ILE A 42 6.39 -0.53 -6.06
CA ILE A 42 6.77 0.89 -6.07
C ILE A 42 7.86 1.16 -7.12
N GLU A 43 8.88 0.31 -7.23
CA GLU A 43 9.97 0.48 -8.20
C GLU A 43 9.53 0.30 -9.66
N ASN A 44 8.48 -0.49 -9.90
CA ASN A 44 7.93 -0.74 -11.24
C ASN A 44 6.89 0.29 -11.69
N LYS A 45 6.64 1.33 -10.87
CA LYS A 45 5.70 2.42 -11.16
C LYS A 45 6.42 3.66 -11.65
#